data_AF-A0A2N4T3J7-F1
#
_entry.id   AF-A0A2N4T3J7-F1
#
_cell.length_a   1.000
_cell.length_b   1.000
_cell.length_c   1.000
_cell.angle_alpha   90.00
_cell.angle_beta   90.00
_cell.angle_gamma   90.00
#
_symmetry.space_group_name_H-M   'P 1'
#
loop_
_entity.id
_entity.type
_entity.pdbx_description
1 polymer ?
#
loop_
_entity_poly.entity_id
_entity_poly.type
_entity_poly.pdbx_seq_one_letter_code
_entity_poly.pdbx_strand_id
1 'polypeptide(L)' 'MARLLDNPMSMLLILLAVMLLFGAPKLPGMARSLGQSMRILKSEVTELKDDHPAQTQESIKGRSAHENQGITAPRS' A
#
# COMPACT_ATOMS: atom_id res chain seq x y z
N MET A 1 -15.86 -31.47 8.39
CA MET A 1 -15.21 -30.65 9.45
C MET A 1 -14.59 -29.34 8.93
N ALA A 2 -14.97 -28.84 7.74
CA ALA A 2 -14.40 -27.62 7.15
C ALA A 2 -15.29 -26.36 7.31
N ARG A 3 -16.28 -26.39 8.23
CA ARG A 3 -17.24 -25.28 8.43
C ARG A 3 -16.80 -24.27 9.51
N LEU A 4 -15.60 -24.43 10.05
CA LEU A 4 -15.07 -23.58 11.12
C LEU A 4 -14.52 -22.24 10.58
N LEU A 5 -14.17 -22.20 9.29
CA LEU A 5 -13.53 -21.07 8.62
C LEU A 5 -14.53 -20.14 7.92
N ASP A 6 -15.75 -20.61 7.62
CA ASP A 6 -16.78 -19.84 6.89
C ASP A 6 -17.63 -18.96 7.81
N ASN A 7 -17.45 -19.06 9.13
CA ASN A 7 -18.22 -18.27 10.08
C ASN A 7 -17.54 -16.91 10.28
N PRO A 8 -18.20 -15.77 9.98
CA PRO A 8 -17.59 -14.44 10.11
C PRO A 8 -17.06 -14.15 11.52
N MET A 9 -17.62 -14.79 12.55
CA MET A 9 -17.14 -14.69 13.93
C MET A 9 -15.74 -15.28 14.15
N SER A 10 -15.33 -16.31 13.39
CA SER A 10 -14.01 -16.94 13.53
C SER A 10 -12.88 -16.00 13.08
N MET A 11 -13.12 -15.19 12.03
CA MET A 11 -12.17 -14.17 11.58
C MET A 11 -11.96 -13.08 12.64
N LEU A 12 -13.02 -12.71 13.36
CA LEU A 12 -12.95 -11.76 14.48
C LEU A 12 -12.08 -12.31 15.62
N LEU A 13 -12.21 -13.59 15.96
CA LEU A 13 -11.40 -14.22 17.01
C LEU A 13 -9.91 -14.25 16.66
N ILE A 14 -9.57 -14.58 15.41
CA ILE A 14 -8.18 -14.56 14.93
C ILE A 14 -7.64 -13.12 14.96
N LEU A 15 -8.42 -12.16 14.47
CA LEU A 15 -8.02 -10.74 14.50
C LEU A 15 -7.79 -10.26 15.93
N LEU A 16 -8.65 -10.65 16.87
CA LEU A 16 -8.52 -10.33 18.29
C LEU A 16 -7.26 -10.96 18.90
N ALA A 17 -6.97 -12.23 18.58
CA ALA A 17 -5.76 -12.90 19.04
C ALA A 17 -4.48 -12.20 18.53
N VAL A 18 -4.47 -11.80 17.25
CA VAL A 18 -3.37 -11.04 16.68
C VAL A 18 -3.26 -9.64 17.31
N MET A 19 -4.39 -8.99 17.61
CA MET A 19 -4.44 -7.71 18.31
C MET A 19 -3.86 -7.80 19.73
N LEU A 20 -4.09 -8.90 20.44
CA LEU A 20 -3.53 -9.15 21.77
C LEU A 20 -2.02 -9.42 21.73
N LEU A 21 -1.54 -10.14 20.71
CA LEU A 21 -0.14 -10.53 20.59
C LEU A 21 0.75 -9.40 20.06
N PHE A 22 0.25 -8.64 19.07
CA PHE A 22 1.00 -7.59 18.39
C PHE A 22 0.60 -6.18 18.83
N GLY A 23 -0.65 -5.97 19.26
CA GLY A 23 -1.20 -4.64 19.58
C GLY A 23 -1.79 -3.92 18.36
N ALA A 24 -2.83 -3.10 18.61
CA ALA A 24 -3.54 -2.33 17.58
C ALA A 24 -2.69 -1.43 16.68
N PRO A 25 -1.66 -0.70 17.18
CA PRO A 25 -0.85 0.15 16.29
C PRO A 25 0.20 -0.63 15.49
N LYS A 26 0.57 -1.86 15.89
CA LYS A 26 1.64 -2.65 15.24
C LYS A 26 1.15 -3.38 13.99
N LEU A 27 -0.10 -3.85 13.99
CA LEU A 27 -0.74 -4.47 12.83
C LEU A 27 -0.67 -3.62 11.55
N PRO A 28 -1.13 -2.35 11.55
CA PRO A 28 -1.09 -1.52 10.35
C PRO A 28 0.33 -1.08 10.00
N GLY A 29 1.25 -1.01 10.96
CA GLY A 29 2.67 -0.73 10.70
C GLY A 29 3.34 -1.87 9.93
N MET A 30 3.16 -3.11 10.39
CA MET A 30 3.72 -4.29 9.72
C MET A 30 3.12 -4.48 8.33
N ALA A 31 1.79 -4.34 8.19
CA ALA A 31 1.12 -4.41 6.89
C ALA A 31 1.65 -3.36 5.90
N ARG A 32 1.91 -2.12 6.35
CA ARG A 32 2.49 -1.07 5.49
C ARG A 32 3.91 -1.41 5.04
N SER A 33 4.77 -1.89 5.96
CA SER A 33 6.15 -2.26 5.63
C SER A 33 6.21 -3.43 4.64
N LEU A 34 5.39 -4.47 4.86
CA LEU A 34 5.26 -5.61 3.97
C LEU A 34 4.67 -5.20 2.61
N GLY A 35 3.66 -4.32 2.60
CA GLY A 35 3.07 -3.78 1.38
C GLY A 35 4.06 -2.99 0.53
N GLN A 36 4.95 -2.22 1.16
CA GLN A 36 6.03 -1.52 0.45
C GLN A 36 7.01 -2.49 -0.22
N SER A 37 7.47 -3.53 0.51
CA SER A 37 8.33 -4.57 -0.06
C SER A 37 7.63 -5.37 -1.17
N MET A 38 6.35 -5.73 -0.99
CA MET A 38 5.56 -6.43 -2.00
C MET A 38 5.35 -5.62 -3.27
N ARG A 39 5.29 -4.28 -3.20
CA ARG A 39 5.16 -3.43 -4.39
C ARG A 39 6.39 -3.52 -5.28
N ILE A 40 7.57 -3.51 -4.69
CA ILE A 40 8.86 -3.60 -5.40
C ILE A 40 8.99 -4.99 -6.04
N LEU A 41 8.74 -6.04 -5.26
CA LEU A 41 8.75 -7.41 -5.75
C LEU A 41 7.69 -7.62 -6.85
N LYS A 42 6.49 -7.03 -6.71
CA LYS A 42 5.45 -7.09 -7.73
C LYS A 42 5.89 -6.39 -9.00
N SER A 43 6.52 -5.22 -8.95
CA SER A 43 7.02 -4.55 -10.17
C SER A 43 8.10 -5.35 -10.88
N GLU A 44 9.06 -5.92 -10.16
CA GLU A 44 10.11 -6.77 -10.75
C GLU A 44 9.53 -8.05 -11.33
N VAL A 45 8.62 -8.72 -10.61
CA VAL A 45 7.96 -9.95 -11.09
C VAL A 45 6.97 -9.66 -12.23
N THR A 46 6.32 -8.50 -12.24
CA THR A 46 5.46 -8.03 -13.34
C THR A 46 6.32 -7.79 -14.57
N GLU A 47 7.45 -7.09 -14.48
CA GLU A 47 8.37 -6.90 -15.61
C GLU A 47 8.85 -8.23 -16.23
N LEU A 48 9.14 -9.23 -15.39
CA LEU A 48 9.47 -10.59 -15.85
C LEU A 48 8.30 -11.35 -16.51
N LYS A 49 7.06 -10.98 -16.22
CA LYS A 49 5.83 -11.57 -16.78
C LYS A 49 5.28 -10.75 -17.96
N ASP A 50 5.62 -9.47 -18.05
CA ASP A 50 5.17 -8.51 -19.05
C ASP A 50 6.04 -8.48 -20.31
N ASP A 51 6.95 -9.46 -20.48
CA ASP A 51 7.43 -9.91 -21.80
C ASP A 51 6.26 -10.42 -22.70
N HIS A 52 5.01 -10.36 -22.21
CA HIS A 52 3.77 -10.27 -22.98
C HIS A 52 2.88 -9.12 -22.43
N PRO A 53 2.31 -8.24 -23.27
CA PRO A 53 1.95 -6.89 -22.86
C PRO A 53 0.64 -6.81 -22.07
N ALA A 54 0.68 -6.22 -20.87
CA ALA A 54 -0.49 -5.59 -20.25
C ALA A 54 -0.09 -4.33 -19.44
N GLN A 55 0.18 -3.23 -20.15
CA GLN A 55 0.14 -1.89 -19.56
C GLN A 55 -1.23 -1.64 -18.93
N THR A 56 -1.30 -1.34 -17.62
CA THR A 56 -2.44 -0.60 -17.04
C THR A 56 -2.14 -0.04 -15.64
N GLN A 57 -2.14 1.31 -15.61
CA GLN A 57 -2.70 2.22 -14.62
C GLN A 57 -1.88 2.83 -13.45
N GLU A 58 -2.13 4.14 -13.33
CA GLU A 58 -1.97 5.06 -12.19
C GLU A 58 -0.68 5.89 -12.07
N SER A 59 -0.43 6.66 -13.13
CA SER A 59 0.08 8.03 -13.04
C SER A 59 -1.10 9.02 -12.97
N ILE A 60 -1.88 9.11 -11.88
CA ILE A 60 -2.77 10.27 -11.62
C ILE A 60 -2.95 10.47 -10.11
N LYS A 61 -2.12 11.32 -9.49
CA LYS A 61 -2.48 12.25 -8.39
C LYS A 61 -1.20 12.79 -7.75
N GLY A 62 -0.90 14.07 -7.96
CA GLY A 62 0.10 14.79 -7.16
C GLY A 62 0.94 15.87 -7.85
N ARG A 63 0.76 16.14 -9.16
CA ARG A 63 1.52 17.19 -9.86
C ARG A 63 0.69 18.44 -10.12
N SER A 64 0.12 19.02 -9.07
CA SER A 64 -0.51 20.33 -9.12
C SER A 64 -0.31 21.01 -7.76
N ALA A 65 0.18 22.25 -7.79
CA ALA A 65 0.37 23.19 -6.66
C ALA A 65 1.78 23.33 -6.03
N HIS A 66 2.85 23.22 -6.82
CA HIS A 66 4.10 23.92 -6.45
C HIS A 66 4.82 24.45 -7.68
N GLU A 67 4.35 25.58 -8.22
CA GLU A 67 5.20 26.41 -9.09
C GLU A 67 4.75 27.88 -9.05
N ASN A 68 5.55 28.66 -8.31
CA ASN A 68 6.09 29.94 -8.75
C ASN A 68 5.14 31.12 -8.97
N GLN A 69 4.75 31.81 -7.89
CA GLN A 69 4.61 33.28 -7.90
C GLN A 69 4.88 33.83 -6.49
N GLY A 70 6.10 34.32 -6.24
CA GLY A 70 6.34 35.07 -5.00
C GLY A 70 7.79 35.26 -4.58
N ILE A 71 8.66 35.82 -5.43
CA ILE A 71 9.91 36.49 -5.00
C ILE A 71 10.25 37.58 -6.05
N THR A 72 9.64 38.76 -6.00
CA THR A 72 10.28 40.03 -5.56
C THR A 72 11.80 40.11 -5.69
N ALA A 73 12.31 40.89 -6.65
CA ALA A 73 13.27 41.98 -6.38
C ALA A 73 13.57 42.83 -7.64
N PRO A 74 13.76 44.15 -7.48
CA PRO A 74 13.93 45.13 -8.56
C PRO A 74 15.37 45.18 -9.07
N ARG A 75 15.58 45.42 -10.37
CA ARG A 75 16.88 45.86 -10.88
C ARG A 75 16.71 46.97 -11.92
N SER A 76 17.26 48.13 -11.52
CA SER A 76 17.81 49.29 -12.26
C SER A 76 16.93 49.96 -13.31
#